data_AF-V4UUX9-F1
#
_entry.id   AF-V4UUX9-F1
#
_cell.length_a   1.000
_cell.length_b   1.000
_cell.length_c   1.000
_cell.angle_alpha   90.00
_cell.angle_beta   90.00
_cell.angle_gamma   90.00
#
_symmetry.space_group_name_H-M   'P 1'
#
loop_
_entity.id
_entity.type
_entity.pdbx_description
1 polymer ?
#
loop_
_entity_poly.entity_id
_entity_poly.type
_entity_poly.pdbx_seq_one_letter_code
_entity_poly.pdbx_strand_id
1 'polypeptide(L)'
;MNPLMLHLCYFTALSLLGYFLLSVTKPRTHSTTPKTFDVFFTSVSAATDSSMGTVEMEVFSNCQLIIMTILMLAGGEVFMSMLELFFIKSKLPKHNDHLLITPSSKPTKSVEQIELNSICCSEKTDHISFDNKNNKNNNNTILKHNSIRYLCYVVLGYFLIVHVGGSCLVLWYISLIPSAKHVLEQKGLQAETFSLFTIVSTFSNCGFVPTNENMIVFKENSGLLLLLIPQVLLGNTLYPACLRFAIWVLKKITKREECDYLLKNYREIGYDHLLSRSRSCFLAITVFGFIIVQLVIFCSLEWNSEAMDDLNFYQKLVASLFEVVNSRHTGESVLDLSIISPAILVLFVVM
;
A
#
# COMPACT_ATOMS: atom_id res chain seq x y z
N MET A 1 -5.37 -6.95 24.91
CA MET A 1 -5.86 -7.82 23.82
C MET A 1 -4.65 -8.29 23.04
N ASN A 2 -4.52 -9.58 22.73
CA ASN A 2 -3.41 -10.13 21.95
C ASN A 2 -3.43 -9.54 20.53
N PRO A 3 -2.30 -9.04 19.96
CA PRO A 3 -2.26 -8.51 18.59
C PRO A 3 -2.89 -9.44 17.55
N LEU A 4 -2.65 -10.75 17.65
CA LEU A 4 -3.24 -11.73 16.74
C LEU A 4 -4.77 -11.72 16.79
N MET A 5 -5.35 -11.63 17.99
CA MET A 5 -6.81 -11.57 18.16
C MET A 5 -7.39 -10.26 17.62
N LEU A 6 -6.64 -9.17 17.71
CA LEU A 6 -7.05 -7.89 17.13
C LEU A 6 -7.14 -7.99 15.60
N HIS A 7 -6.12 -8.55 14.95
CA HIS A 7 -6.13 -8.78 13.50
C HIS A 7 -7.24 -9.75 13.08
N LEU A 8 -7.42 -10.86 13.79
CA LEU A 8 -8.49 -11.81 13.50
C LEU A 8 -9.89 -11.17 13.62
N CYS A 9 -10.14 -10.41 14.69
CA CYS A 9 -11.38 -9.67 14.86
C CYS A 9 -11.57 -8.63 13.75
N TYR A 10 -10.50 -7.93 13.35
CA TYR A 10 -10.53 -6.93 12.28
C TYR A 10 -10.96 -7.55 10.94
N PHE A 11 -10.27 -8.59 10.47
CA PHE A 11 -10.59 -9.22 9.19
C PHE A 11 -11.95 -9.92 9.20
N THR A 12 -12.34 -10.51 10.35
CA THR A 12 -13.68 -11.10 10.50
C THR A 12 -14.76 -10.04 10.40
N ALA A 13 -14.59 -8.91 11.11
CA ALA A 13 -15.56 -7.80 11.08
C ALA A 13 -15.62 -7.15 9.69
N LEU A 14 -14.47 -6.94 9.04
CA LEU A 14 -14.37 -6.39 7.69
C LEU A 14 -15.11 -7.29 6.68
N SER A 15 -14.90 -8.60 6.74
CA SER A 15 -15.54 -9.58 5.87
C SER A 15 -17.06 -9.66 6.09
N LEU A 16 -17.52 -9.62 7.35
CA LEU A 16 -18.95 -9.61 7.68
C LEU A 16 -19.64 -8.32 7.23
N LEU A 17 -18.98 -7.17 7.42
CA LEU A 17 -19.46 -5.88 6.95
C LEU A 17 -19.56 -5.85 5.42
N GLY A 18 -18.53 -6.30 4.73
CA GLY A 18 -18.52 -6.41 3.27
C GLY A 18 -19.65 -7.29 2.76
N TYR A 19 -19.87 -8.45 3.40
CA TYR A 19 -20.93 -9.37 3.02
C TYR A 19 -22.32 -8.74 3.22
N PHE A 20 -22.53 -8.04 4.33
CA PHE A 20 -23.76 -7.30 4.58
C PHE A 20 -24.01 -6.24 3.50
N LEU A 21 -22.99 -5.42 3.19
CA LEU A 21 -23.10 -4.35 2.19
C LEU A 21 -23.35 -4.90 0.77
N LEU A 22 -22.65 -5.98 0.39
CA LEU A 22 -22.83 -6.64 -0.91
C LEU A 22 -24.21 -7.30 -1.04
N SER A 23 -24.75 -7.84 0.06
CA SER A 23 -26.07 -8.50 0.08
C SER A 23 -27.23 -7.52 0.02
N VAL A 24 -27.08 -6.31 0.57
CA VAL A 24 -28.12 -5.26 0.54
C VAL A 24 -28.15 -4.53 -0.80
N THR A 25 -27.04 -4.52 -1.54
CA THR A 25 -26.95 -3.88 -2.85
C THR A 25 -27.38 -4.82 -3.97
N LYS A 26 -28.02 -4.26 -5.01
CA LYS A 26 -28.55 -5.06 -6.13
C LYS A 26 -27.43 -5.37 -7.14
N PRO A 27 -27.38 -6.60 -7.68
CA PRO A 27 -26.48 -6.94 -8.78
C PRO A 27 -26.89 -6.22 -10.06
N ARG A 28 -25.98 -6.17 -11.04
CA ARG A 28 -26.22 -5.53 -12.34
C ARG A 28 -27.31 -6.24 -13.12
N THR A 29 -27.25 -7.57 -13.13
CA THR A 29 -28.16 -8.40 -13.93
C THR A 29 -29.20 -9.05 -13.02
N HIS A 30 -30.48 -8.85 -13.35
CA HIS A 30 -31.59 -9.39 -12.56
C HIS A 30 -31.78 -10.91 -12.67
N SER A 31 -31.18 -11.57 -13.66
CA SER A 31 -31.35 -13.01 -13.91
C SER A 31 -30.49 -13.90 -13.01
N THR A 32 -29.42 -13.37 -12.41
CA THR A 32 -28.43 -14.16 -11.66
C THR A 32 -28.12 -13.50 -10.33
N THR A 33 -29.05 -13.61 -9.37
CA THR A 33 -28.73 -13.26 -7.98
C THR A 33 -27.78 -14.32 -7.42
N PRO A 34 -26.54 -13.96 -7.03
CA PRO A 34 -25.59 -14.93 -6.50
C PRO A 34 -26.11 -15.54 -5.20
N LYS A 35 -25.70 -16.79 -4.90
CA LYS A 35 -26.10 -17.41 -3.63
C LYS A 35 -25.45 -16.65 -2.48
N THR A 36 -26.12 -16.66 -1.34
CA THR A 36 -25.64 -16.00 -0.12
C THR A 36 -24.22 -16.40 0.28
N PHE A 37 -23.88 -17.68 0.14
CA PHE A 37 -22.55 -18.18 0.44
C PHE A 37 -21.49 -17.64 -0.54
N ASP A 38 -21.83 -17.50 -1.82
CA ASP A 38 -20.93 -16.98 -2.85
C ASP A 38 -20.62 -15.49 -2.63
N VAL A 39 -21.61 -14.71 -2.19
CA VAL A 39 -21.41 -13.30 -1.80
C VAL A 39 -20.54 -13.19 -0.55
N PHE A 40 -20.75 -14.06 0.44
CA PHE A 40 -19.90 -14.11 1.63
C PHE A 40 -18.46 -14.47 1.28
N PHE A 41 -18.25 -15.49 0.44
CA PHE A 41 -16.94 -15.90 -0.04
C PHE A 41 -16.24 -14.76 -0.79
N THR A 42 -16.96 -14.07 -1.68
CA THR A 42 -16.43 -12.91 -2.41
C THR A 42 -16.00 -11.79 -1.45
N SER A 43 -16.81 -11.51 -0.42
CA SER A 43 -16.47 -10.51 0.60
C SER A 43 -15.20 -10.87 1.37
N VAL A 44 -15.09 -12.13 1.81
CA VAL A 44 -13.87 -12.62 2.48
C VAL A 44 -12.69 -12.50 1.54
N SER A 45 -12.83 -12.95 0.29
CA SER A 45 -11.73 -12.91 -0.68
C SER A 45 -11.24 -11.51 -0.98
N ALA A 46 -12.16 -10.54 -1.15
CA ALA A 46 -11.80 -9.13 -1.33
C ALA A 46 -11.17 -8.53 -0.06
N ALA A 47 -11.66 -8.88 1.12
CA ALA A 47 -11.12 -8.38 2.39
C ALA A 47 -9.75 -8.99 2.74
N THR A 48 -9.41 -10.17 2.21
CA THR A 48 -8.12 -10.84 2.41
C THR A 48 -7.19 -10.73 1.20
N ASP A 49 -7.56 -9.93 0.20
CA ASP A 49 -6.82 -9.74 -1.06
C ASP A 49 -6.41 -11.07 -1.75
N SER A 50 -7.31 -12.08 -1.77
CA SER A 50 -6.99 -13.41 -2.32
C SER A 50 -7.46 -13.65 -3.76
N SER A 51 -8.32 -12.76 -4.30
CA SER A 51 -8.95 -12.82 -5.65
C SER A 51 -9.62 -14.14 -6.06
N MET A 52 -9.94 -15.01 -5.11
CA MET A 52 -10.75 -16.19 -5.40
C MET A 52 -12.21 -15.78 -5.59
N GLY A 53 -12.74 -15.98 -6.80
CA GLY A 53 -14.13 -15.71 -7.15
C GLY A 53 -14.94 -16.98 -7.37
N THR A 54 -16.13 -17.08 -6.76
CA THR A 54 -17.18 -18.06 -7.16
C THR A 54 -18.28 -17.43 -7.99
N VAL A 55 -18.28 -16.10 -8.10
CA VAL A 55 -19.21 -15.30 -8.88
C VAL A 55 -18.42 -14.56 -9.95
N GLU A 56 -18.96 -14.56 -11.16
CA GLU A 56 -18.46 -13.75 -12.27
C GLU A 56 -18.44 -12.25 -11.90
N MET A 57 -17.34 -11.58 -12.24
CA MET A 57 -17.12 -10.17 -11.88
C MET A 57 -18.11 -9.21 -12.55
N GLU A 58 -18.61 -9.56 -13.73
CA GLU A 58 -19.57 -8.74 -14.50
C GLU A 58 -21.00 -8.78 -13.93
N VAL A 59 -21.29 -9.72 -13.02
CA VAL A 59 -22.59 -9.77 -12.30
C VAL A 59 -22.71 -8.60 -11.31
N PHE A 60 -21.58 -8.11 -10.79
CA PHE A 60 -21.58 -7.06 -9.78
C PHE A 60 -21.93 -5.69 -10.37
N SER A 61 -22.80 -4.96 -9.67
CA SER A 61 -23.11 -3.56 -10.01
C SER A 61 -21.94 -2.63 -9.67
N ASN A 62 -21.93 -1.41 -10.22
CA ASN A 62 -20.88 -0.44 -9.89
C ASN A 62 -20.81 -0.14 -8.38
N CYS A 63 -21.96 -0.13 -7.69
CA CYS A 63 -21.99 0.01 -6.23
C CYS A 63 -21.29 -1.16 -5.53
N GLN A 64 -21.50 -2.40 -5.99
CA GLN A 64 -20.85 -3.58 -5.42
C GLN A 64 -19.35 -3.60 -5.72
N LEU A 65 -18.94 -3.20 -6.93
CA LEU A 65 -17.53 -3.04 -7.28
C LEU A 65 -16.86 -2.00 -6.37
N ILE A 66 -17.49 -0.87 -6.10
CA ILE A 66 -16.97 0.13 -5.15
C ILE A 66 -16.86 -0.44 -3.72
N ILE A 67 -17.84 -1.22 -3.27
CA ILE A 67 -17.77 -1.89 -1.96
C ILE A 67 -16.56 -2.84 -1.93
N MET A 68 -16.37 -3.66 -2.96
CA MET A 68 -15.20 -4.54 -3.08
C MET A 68 -13.89 -3.75 -3.12
N THR A 69 -13.84 -2.62 -3.84
CA THR A 69 -12.69 -1.70 -3.83
C THR A 69 -12.35 -1.27 -2.42
N ILE A 70 -13.34 -0.89 -1.61
CA ILE A 70 -13.10 -0.47 -0.21
C ILE A 70 -12.60 -1.66 0.63
N LEU A 71 -13.10 -2.87 0.40
CA LEU A 71 -12.65 -4.07 1.10
C LEU A 71 -11.19 -4.41 0.78
N MET A 72 -10.81 -4.42 -0.50
CA MET A 72 -9.42 -4.65 -0.95
C MET A 72 -8.47 -3.56 -0.44
N LEU A 73 -8.94 -2.31 -0.44
CA LEU A 73 -8.17 -1.19 0.09
C LEU A 73 -7.91 -1.35 1.60
N ALA A 74 -8.92 -1.77 2.36
CA ALA A 74 -8.84 -1.93 3.81
C ALA A 74 -8.09 -3.20 4.22
N GLY A 75 -8.22 -4.28 3.44
CA GLY A 75 -7.50 -5.54 3.63
C GLY A 75 -6.01 -5.44 3.31
N GLY A 76 -5.66 -4.53 2.40
CA GLY A 76 -4.30 -4.38 1.89
C GLY A 76 -3.24 -4.14 2.95
N GLU A 77 -2.09 -4.78 2.78
CA GLU A 77 -0.98 -4.74 3.74
C GLU A 77 -0.47 -3.31 3.97
N VAL A 78 -0.40 -2.49 2.93
CA VAL A 78 -0.01 -1.08 3.06
C VAL A 78 -0.99 -0.31 3.95
N PHE A 79 -2.30 -0.51 3.78
CA PHE A 79 -3.31 0.16 4.61
C PHE A 79 -3.23 -0.31 6.07
N MET A 80 -3.09 -1.63 6.29
CA MET A 80 -2.93 -2.19 7.62
C MET A 80 -1.68 -1.69 8.33
N SER A 81 -0.57 -1.56 7.60
CA SER A 81 0.66 -0.96 8.12
C SER A 81 0.46 0.52 8.52
N MET A 82 -0.32 1.27 7.74
CA MET A 82 -0.64 2.66 8.05
C MET A 82 -1.49 2.76 9.33
N LEU A 83 -2.47 1.86 9.49
CA LEU A 83 -3.31 1.77 10.70
C LEU A 83 -2.44 1.49 11.94
N GLU A 84 -1.50 0.55 11.83
CA GLU A 84 -0.54 0.24 12.89
C GLU A 84 0.30 1.47 13.26
N LEU A 85 0.79 2.20 12.26
CA LEU A 85 1.56 3.42 12.48
C LEU A 85 0.74 4.50 13.22
N PHE A 86 -0.56 4.62 12.93
CA PHE A 86 -1.44 5.51 13.69
C PHE A 86 -1.61 5.07 15.15
N PHE A 87 -1.68 3.76 15.43
CA PHE A 87 -1.69 3.26 16.80
C PHE A 87 -0.37 3.54 17.53
N ILE A 88 0.78 3.40 16.85
CA ILE A 88 2.10 3.77 17.40
C ILE A 88 2.10 5.25 17.79
N LYS A 89 1.64 6.13 16.89
CA LYS A 89 1.53 7.58 17.16
C LYS A 89 0.61 7.88 18.34
N SER A 90 -0.53 7.20 18.45
CA SER A 90 -1.52 7.42 19.52
C SER A 90 -0.99 7.05 20.92
N LYS A 91 -0.10 6.06 21.00
CA LYS A 91 0.53 5.63 22.26
C LYS A 91 1.63 6.57 22.76
N LEU A 92 2.12 7.51 21.93
CA LEU A 92 3.12 8.46 22.39
C LEU A 92 2.47 9.52 23.29
N PRO A 93 3.11 9.86 24.44
CA PRO A 93 2.60 10.93 25.30
C PRO A 93 2.56 12.24 24.50
N LYS A 94 1.42 12.92 24.53
CA LYS A 94 1.30 14.28 23.97
C LYS A 94 2.22 15.19 24.77
N HIS A 95 3.36 15.56 24.19
CA HIS A 95 4.20 16.59 24.77
C HIS A 95 3.46 17.92 24.56
N ASN A 96 2.97 18.53 25.65
CA ASN A 96 2.36 19.84 25.57
C ASN A 96 3.44 20.85 25.15
N ASP A 97 3.30 21.44 23.97
CA ASP A 97 4.18 22.48 23.42
C ASP A 97 4.16 23.82 24.21
N HIS A 98 3.56 23.86 25.40
CA HIS A 98 3.30 25.10 26.14
C HIS A 98 4.39 25.55 27.12
N LEU A 99 5.55 24.89 27.18
CA LEU A 99 6.61 25.23 28.15
C LEU A 99 7.78 26.07 27.59
N LEU A 100 7.63 26.69 26.42
CA LEU A 100 8.61 27.63 25.86
C LEU A 100 7.99 29.00 25.55
N ILE A 101 7.40 29.63 26.56
CA ILE A 101 7.31 31.09 26.61
C ILE A 101 7.81 31.52 27.98
N THR A 102 9.13 31.67 28.12
CA THR A 102 9.70 32.53 29.15
C THR A 102 9.89 33.90 28.49
N PRO A 103 9.08 34.93 28.81
CA PRO A 103 9.40 36.28 28.40
C PRO A 103 10.53 36.80 29.30
N SER A 104 11.72 36.91 28.73
CA SER A 104 12.81 37.72 29.28
C SER A 104 12.55 39.21 29.01
N SER A 105 12.93 40.06 29.97
CA SER A 105 12.99 41.55 29.96
C SER A 105 11.66 42.26 30.29
N LYS A 106 11.51 43.18 31.25
CA LYS A 106 12.40 44.18 31.92
C LYS A 106 11.77 44.61 33.29
N PRO A 107 12.48 45.42 34.13
CA PRO A 107 12.17 45.59 35.54
C PRO A 107 11.24 46.79 35.84
N THR A 108 10.29 46.62 36.76
CA THR A 108 9.66 47.75 37.46
C THR A 108 9.30 47.36 38.89
N LYS A 109 9.76 48.20 39.82
CA LYS A 109 9.56 48.14 41.27
C LYS A 109 8.06 48.17 41.63
N SER A 110 7.65 47.38 42.63
CA SER A 110 7.19 47.90 43.94
C SER A 110 6.50 46.84 44.82
N VAL A 111 6.87 46.89 46.12
CA VAL A 111 6.15 46.48 47.34
C VAL A 111 6.20 45.01 47.80
N GLU A 112 7.10 44.82 48.77
CA GLU A 112 6.99 44.06 50.03
C GLU A 112 6.09 42.81 50.09
N GLN A 113 6.72 41.65 50.28
CA GLN A 113 6.44 40.85 51.47
C GLN A 113 7.67 40.03 51.87
N ILE A 114 7.99 40.17 53.16
CA ILE A 114 9.08 39.59 53.91
C ILE A 114 8.82 38.10 54.09
N GLU A 115 9.77 37.24 53.75
CA GLU A 115 10.07 36.07 54.58
C GLU A 115 11.55 35.67 54.47
N LEU A 116 12.15 35.58 55.63
CA LEU A 116 13.57 35.42 55.91
C LEU A 116 13.80 33.93 56.17
N ASN A 117 14.66 33.27 55.39
CA ASN A 117 15.47 32.18 55.95
C ASN A 117 16.76 31.99 55.16
N SER A 118 17.84 32.38 55.83
CA SER A 118 19.22 32.06 55.49
C SER A 118 19.50 30.57 55.70
N ILE A 119 20.30 29.96 54.83
CA ILE A 119 21.55 29.26 55.19
C ILE A 119 22.36 29.06 53.88
N CYS A 120 23.62 29.50 53.97
CA CYS A 120 24.67 29.35 52.99
C CYS A 120 25.19 27.90 52.97
N CYS A 121 25.47 27.34 51.79
CA CYS A 121 26.69 26.57 51.52
C CYS A 121 26.88 26.41 50.00
N SER A 122 28.06 26.80 49.54
CA SER A 122 28.51 26.67 48.17
C SER A 122 29.15 25.28 47.99
N GLU A 123 28.62 24.46 47.08
CA GLU A 123 29.36 23.38 46.42
C GLU A 123 29.10 23.47 44.92
N LYS A 124 30.06 24.07 44.20
CA LYS A 124 30.23 23.82 42.77
C LYS A 124 31.00 22.52 42.66
N THR A 125 30.43 21.53 41.97
CA THR A 125 30.97 20.82 40.79
C THR A 125 30.29 19.45 40.70
N ASP A 126 29.27 19.32 39.83
CA ASP A 126 28.84 18.08 39.14
C ASP A 126 27.52 18.24 38.33
N HIS A 127 26.88 19.41 38.34
CA HIS A 127 25.60 19.63 37.65
C HIS A 127 25.66 19.73 36.11
N ILE A 128 26.83 19.96 35.50
CA ILE A 128 26.93 20.21 34.04
C ILE A 128 26.75 18.92 33.20
N SER A 129 27.02 17.74 33.77
CA SER A 129 26.91 16.45 33.07
C SER A 129 25.47 15.91 33.04
N PHE A 130 24.71 16.10 34.12
CA PHE A 130 23.31 15.66 34.23
C PHE A 130 22.36 16.52 33.39
N ASP A 131 22.53 17.84 33.37
CA ASP A 131 21.67 18.74 32.58
C ASP A 131 21.82 18.53 31.06
N ASN A 132 23.04 18.29 30.58
CA ASN A 132 23.28 18.00 29.15
C ASN A 132 22.69 16.65 28.72
N LYS A 133 22.72 15.64 29.58
CA LYS A 133 22.18 14.31 29.28
C LYS A 133 20.65 14.32 29.26
N ASN A 134 20.03 15.05 30.18
CA ASN A 134 18.58 15.24 30.22
C ASN A 134 18.07 16.05 29.01
N ASN A 135 18.75 17.15 28.64
CA ASN A 135 18.38 17.93 27.45
C ASN A 135 18.53 17.14 26.14
N LYS A 136 19.61 16.36 25.99
CA LYS A 136 19.80 15.53 24.79
C LYS A 136 18.75 14.42 24.68
N ASN A 137 18.39 13.80 25.80
CA ASN A 137 17.32 12.79 25.82
C ASN A 137 15.97 13.41 25.46
N ASN A 138 15.65 14.59 25.99
CA ASN A 138 14.39 15.26 25.69
C ASN A 138 14.31 15.75 24.22
N ASN A 139 15.41 16.23 23.65
CA ASN A 139 15.46 16.60 22.24
C ASN A 139 15.27 15.38 21.32
N ASN A 140 15.88 14.24 21.66
CA ASN A 140 15.72 13.01 20.90
C ASN A 140 14.28 12.47 20.97
N THR A 141 13.60 12.57 22.12
CA THR A 141 12.20 12.13 22.25
C THR A 141 11.25 13.04 21.47
N ILE A 142 11.46 14.36 21.50
CA ILE A 142 10.70 15.32 20.68
C ILE A 142 10.93 15.05 19.19
N LEU A 143 12.19 14.85 18.76
CA LEU A 143 12.52 14.55 17.37
C LEU A 143 11.91 13.23 16.92
N LYS A 144 11.92 12.20 17.78
CA LYS A 144 11.25 10.91 17.52
C LYS A 144 9.75 11.11 17.30
N HIS A 145 9.08 11.84 18.19
CA HIS A 145 7.64 12.12 18.07
C HIS A 145 7.31 12.85 16.77
N ASN A 146 8.08 13.90 16.44
CA ASN A 146 7.91 14.66 15.20
C ASN A 146 8.18 13.80 13.96
N SER A 147 9.16 12.90 14.03
CA SER A 147 9.49 11.97 12.95
C SER A 147 8.39 10.94 12.72
N ILE A 148 7.78 10.38 13.77
CA ILE A 148 6.62 9.47 13.65
C ILE A 148 5.43 10.21 13.02
N ARG A 149 5.15 11.43 13.49
CA ARG A 149 4.09 12.26 12.90
C ARG A 149 4.35 12.55 11.42
N TYR A 150 5.58 12.88 11.06
CA TYR A 150 5.98 13.11 9.68
C TYR A 150 5.84 11.83 8.84
N LEU A 151 6.26 10.67 9.37
CA LEU A 151 6.13 9.38 8.71
C LEU A 151 4.66 9.05 8.39
N CYS A 152 3.71 9.33 9.29
CA CYS A 152 2.28 9.16 9.00
C CYS A 152 1.85 9.95 7.76
N TYR A 153 2.31 11.21 7.62
CA TYR A 153 2.00 12.02 6.44
C TYR A 153 2.68 11.50 5.17
N VAL A 154 3.90 10.98 5.28
CA VAL A 154 4.60 10.37 4.14
C VAL A 154 3.89 9.12 3.65
N VAL A 155 3.49 8.22 4.55
CA VAL A 155 2.76 6.99 4.21
C VAL A 155 1.39 7.32 3.62
N LEU A 156 0.64 8.26 4.24
CA LEU A 156 -0.65 8.72 3.70
C LEU A 156 -0.48 9.37 2.32
N GLY A 157 0.53 10.21 2.14
CA GLY A 157 0.83 10.85 0.87
C GLY A 157 1.21 9.85 -0.22
N TYR A 158 2.06 8.87 0.11
CA TYR A 158 2.40 7.75 -0.78
C TYR A 158 1.14 7.02 -1.22
N PHE A 159 0.30 6.62 -0.27
CA PHE A 159 -0.93 5.89 -0.52
C PHE A 159 -1.88 6.66 -1.44
N LEU A 160 -2.10 7.96 -1.19
CA LEU A 160 -2.97 8.79 -2.02
C LEU A 160 -2.39 9.06 -3.42
N ILE A 161 -1.09 9.33 -3.53
CA ILE A 161 -0.43 9.60 -4.82
C ILE A 161 -0.53 8.38 -5.72
N VAL A 162 -0.28 7.19 -5.18
CA VAL A 162 -0.28 5.95 -5.96
C VAL A 162 -1.69 5.62 -6.43
N HIS A 163 -2.69 5.66 -5.56
CA HIS A 163 -4.07 5.34 -5.94
C HIS A 163 -4.72 6.39 -6.84
N VAL A 164 -4.65 7.67 -6.47
CA VAL A 164 -5.26 8.74 -7.27
C VAL A 164 -4.51 8.90 -8.59
N GLY A 165 -3.18 8.95 -8.54
CA GLY A 165 -2.34 9.05 -9.74
C GLY A 165 -2.53 7.85 -10.66
N GLY A 166 -2.48 6.63 -10.13
CA GLY A 166 -2.72 5.40 -10.88
C GLY A 166 -4.11 5.36 -11.53
N SER A 167 -5.16 5.67 -10.76
CA SER A 167 -6.54 5.67 -11.26
C SER A 167 -6.72 6.71 -12.36
N CYS A 168 -6.14 7.90 -12.20
CA CYS A 168 -6.15 8.92 -13.25
C CYS A 168 -5.38 8.47 -14.50
N LEU A 169 -4.24 7.77 -14.36
CA LEU A 169 -3.47 7.27 -15.51
C LEU A 169 -4.25 6.20 -16.28
N VAL A 170 -4.90 5.25 -15.60
CA VAL A 170 -5.73 4.22 -16.25
C VAL A 170 -6.95 4.86 -16.90
N LEU A 171 -7.64 5.77 -16.22
CA LEU A 171 -8.79 6.48 -16.78
C LEU A 171 -8.39 7.28 -18.03
N TRP A 172 -7.23 7.94 -17.98
CA TRP A 172 -6.69 8.67 -19.12
C TRP A 172 -6.35 7.74 -20.28
N TYR A 173 -5.73 6.59 -20.01
CA TYR A 173 -5.44 5.57 -21.03
C TYR A 173 -6.72 5.05 -21.71
N ILE A 174 -7.71 4.64 -20.92
CA ILE A 174 -9.01 4.17 -21.44
C ILE A 174 -9.70 5.26 -22.27
N SER A 175 -9.59 6.51 -21.86
CA SER A 175 -10.20 7.62 -22.61
C SER A 175 -9.50 7.90 -23.95
N LEU A 176 -8.19 7.64 -24.04
CA LEU A 176 -7.39 7.87 -25.24
C LEU A 176 -7.41 6.70 -26.22
N ILE A 177 -7.51 5.46 -25.74
CA ILE A 177 -7.37 4.25 -26.56
C ILE A 177 -8.76 3.65 -26.86
N PRO A 178 -9.24 3.73 -28.12
CA PRO A 178 -10.59 3.28 -28.47
C PRO A 178 -10.81 1.78 -28.26
N SER A 179 -9.78 0.95 -28.49
CA SER A 179 -9.87 -0.51 -28.29
C SER A 179 -10.22 -0.85 -26.83
N ALA A 180 -9.46 -0.31 -25.87
CA ALA A 180 -9.71 -0.52 -24.46
C ALA A 180 -11.06 0.06 -24.00
N LYS A 181 -11.43 1.24 -24.51
CA LYS A 181 -12.74 1.84 -24.24
C LYS A 181 -13.91 0.97 -24.72
N HIS A 182 -13.79 0.44 -25.93
CA HIS A 182 -14.82 -0.40 -26.55
C HIS A 182 -15.03 -1.70 -25.75
N VAL A 183 -13.96 -2.31 -25.23
CA VAL A 183 -14.07 -3.47 -24.32
C VAL A 183 -14.94 -3.13 -23.11
N LEU A 184 -14.73 -1.98 -22.46
CA LEU A 184 -15.54 -1.56 -21.31
C LEU A 184 -17.00 -1.30 -21.70
N GLU A 185 -17.24 -0.63 -22.84
CA GLU A 185 -18.58 -0.35 -23.35
C GLU A 185 -19.35 -1.65 -23.64
N GLN A 186 -18.71 -2.63 -24.27
CA GLN A 186 -19.29 -3.94 -24.54
C GLN A 186 -19.63 -4.72 -23.26
N LYS A 187 -18.78 -4.63 -22.24
CA LYS A 187 -18.97 -5.27 -20.94
C LYS A 187 -19.88 -4.46 -19.98
N GLY A 188 -20.38 -3.30 -20.40
CA GLY A 188 -21.23 -2.42 -19.59
C GLY A 188 -20.53 -1.83 -18.36
N LEU A 189 -19.21 -1.66 -18.42
CA LEU A 189 -18.38 -1.15 -17.32
C LEU A 189 -18.16 0.35 -17.45
N GLN A 190 -18.31 1.07 -16.33
CA GLN A 190 -17.96 2.48 -16.25
C GLN A 190 -16.45 2.66 -16.13
N ALA A 191 -15.86 3.54 -16.94
CA ALA A 191 -14.42 3.77 -16.98
C ALA A 191 -13.84 4.24 -15.64
N GLU A 192 -14.56 5.09 -14.91
CA GLU A 192 -14.12 5.59 -13.60
C GLU A 192 -14.07 4.47 -12.56
N THR A 193 -15.13 3.65 -12.51
CA THR A 193 -15.22 2.51 -11.59
C THR A 193 -14.15 1.47 -11.93
N PHE A 194 -13.99 1.13 -13.21
CA PHE A 194 -12.95 0.22 -13.67
C PHE A 194 -11.56 0.71 -13.27
N SER A 195 -11.24 1.97 -13.55
CA SER A 195 -9.91 2.53 -13.30
C SER A 195 -9.56 2.52 -11.81
N LEU A 196 -10.50 2.94 -10.95
CA LEU A 196 -10.30 2.92 -9.50
C LEU A 196 -10.19 1.48 -8.97
N PHE A 197 -11.09 0.61 -9.41
CA PHE A 197 -11.12 -0.79 -8.96
C PHE A 197 -9.83 -1.51 -9.32
N THR A 198 -9.42 -1.43 -10.59
CA THR A 198 -8.19 -2.06 -11.07
C THR A 198 -7.00 -1.55 -10.29
N ILE A 199 -6.82 -0.24 -10.13
CA ILE A 199 -5.64 0.29 -9.44
C ILE A 199 -5.57 -0.12 -7.97
N VAL A 200 -6.69 -0.13 -7.26
CA VAL A 200 -6.74 -0.62 -5.88
C VAL A 200 -6.42 -2.12 -5.82
N SER A 201 -7.00 -2.92 -6.71
CA SER A 201 -6.74 -4.36 -6.79
C SER A 201 -5.26 -4.64 -7.10
N THR A 202 -4.72 -4.03 -8.15
CA THR A 202 -3.32 -4.16 -8.57
C THR A 202 -2.35 -3.73 -7.46
N PHE A 203 -2.64 -2.62 -6.76
CA PHE A 203 -1.78 -2.11 -5.68
C PHE A 203 -1.84 -2.96 -4.40
N SER A 204 -3.02 -3.45 -4.02
CA SER A 204 -3.19 -4.37 -2.89
C SER A 204 -2.73 -5.80 -3.23
N ASN A 205 -2.27 -6.05 -4.46
CA ASN A 205 -1.99 -7.38 -4.98
C ASN A 205 -3.22 -8.33 -4.81
N CYS A 206 -4.44 -7.83 -4.99
CA CYS A 206 -5.64 -8.64 -4.81
C CYS A 206 -5.83 -9.59 -5.98
N GLY A 207 -5.99 -9.06 -7.20
CA GLY A 207 -6.12 -9.84 -8.45
C GLY A 207 -7.49 -9.85 -9.09
N PHE A 208 -8.48 -9.25 -8.42
CA PHE A 208 -9.76 -9.02 -9.06
C PHE A 208 -9.63 -7.96 -10.15
N VAL A 209 -10.33 -8.22 -11.26
CA VAL A 209 -10.54 -7.24 -12.33
C VAL A 209 -12.04 -7.27 -12.65
N PRO A 210 -12.68 -6.14 -12.99
CA PRO A 210 -14.14 -6.09 -13.21
C PRO A 210 -14.66 -6.87 -14.44
N THR A 211 -13.78 -7.60 -15.13
CA THR A 211 -14.06 -8.42 -16.31
C THR A 211 -13.97 -9.89 -15.94
N ASN A 212 -14.82 -10.74 -16.54
CA ASN A 212 -14.87 -12.16 -16.22
C ASN A 212 -13.58 -12.91 -16.60
N GLU A 213 -12.94 -12.50 -17.70
CA GLU A 213 -11.72 -13.11 -18.22
C GLU A 213 -10.45 -12.42 -17.68
N ASN A 214 -10.55 -11.68 -16.56
CA ASN A 214 -9.44 -10.93 -15.99
C ASN A 214 -8.81 -9.98 -17.05
N MET A 215 -7.48 -9.84 -17.10
CA MET A 215 -6.78 -8.98 -18.05
C MET A 215 -6.64 -9.57 -19.46
N ILE A 216 -7.14 -10.79 -19.71
CA ILE A 216 -7.06 -11.44 -21.03
C ILE A 216 -7.75 -10.61 -22.12
N VAL A 217 -8.88 -9.95 -21.80
CA VAL A 217 -9.57 -9.05 -22.75
C VAL A 217 -8.73 -7.82 -23.15
N PHE A 218 -7.68 -7.52 -22.39
CA PHE A 218 -6.74 -6.44 -22.67
C PHE A 218 -5.38 -6.94 -23.20
N LYS A 219 -5.26 -8.21 -23.63
CA LYS A 219 -3.99 -8.80 -24.12
C LYS A 219 -3.31 -7.99 -25.23
N GLU A 220 -4.10 -7.35 -26.09
CA GLU A 220 -3.58 -6.50 -27.17
C GLU A 220 -3.20 -5.08 -26.72
N ASN A 221 -3.71 -4.65 -25.57
CA ASN A 221 -3.57 -3.29 -25.02
C ASN A 221 -2.32 -3.17 -24.13
N SER A 222 -1.14 -3.36 -24.72
CA SER A 222 0.15 -3.35 -23.99
C SER A 222 0.40 -2.10 -23.15
N GLY A 223 -0.15 -0.95 -23.55
CA GLY A 223 -0.01 0.29 -22.78
C GLY A 223 -0.70 0.23 -21.42
N LEU A 224 -1.85 -0.43 -21.31
CA LEU A 224 -2.53 -0.65 -20.03
C LEU A 224 -1.68 -1.56 -19.13
N LEU A 225 -1.19 -2.68 -19.67
CA LEU A 225 -0.36 -3.63 -18.93
C LEU A 225 0.92 -2.96 -18.38
N LEU A 226 1.57 -2.13 -19.20
CA LEU A 226 2.75 -1.36 -18.79
C LEU A 226 2.45 -0.30 -17.71
N LEU A 227 1.23 0.25 -17.67
CA LEU A 227 0.82 1.16 -16.60
C LEU A 227 0.60 0.40 -15.27
N LEU A 228 0.11 -0.83 -15.34
CA LEU A 228 -0.17 -1.65 -14.16
C LEU A 228 1.08 -2.31 -13.56
N ILE A 229 2.05 -2.73 -14.37
CA ILE A 229 3.30 -3.37 -13.88
C ILE A 229 3.99 -2.58 -12.75
N PRO A 230 4.26 -1.26 -12.90
CA PRO A 230 4.83 -0.48 -11.81
C PRO A 230 3.92 -0.40 -10.58
N GLN A 231 2.60 -0.42 -10.75
CA GLN A 231 1.64 -0.36 -9.65
C GLN A 231 1.67 -1.63 -8.80
N VAL A 232 1.77 -2.81 -9.44
CA VAL A 232 1.96 -4.10 -8.76
C VAL A 232 3.21 -4.05 -7.87
N LEU A 233 4.30 -3.49 -8.40
CA LEU A 233 5.57 -3.40 -7.68
C LEU A 233 5.53 -2.37 -6.55
N LEU A 234 4.88 -1.22 -6.75
CA LEU A 234 4.70 -0.19 -5.71
C LEU A 234 3.79 -0.66 -4.56
N GLY A 235 2.96 -1.65 -4.82
CA GLY A 235 2.11 -2.33 -3.84
C GLY A 235 2.87 -3.15 -2.80
N ASN A 236 2.23 -4.20 -2.31
CA ASN A 236 2.73 -5.01 -1.18
C ASN A 236 4.14 -5.55 -1.43
N THR A 237 4.48 -5.89 -2.69
CA THR A 237 5.75 -6.54 -3.05
C THR A 237 6.99 -5.70 -2.73
N LEU A 238 7.04 -4.41 -3.13
CA LEU A 238 8.19 -3.53 -2.86
C LEU A 238 7.87 -2.33 -1.97
N TYR A 239 6.67 -2.27 -1.37
CA TYR A 239 6.29 -1.15 -0.50
C TYR A 239 7.38 -0.73 0.50
N PRO A 240 8.04 -1.62 1.28
CA PRO A 240 9.13 -1.23 2.18
C PRO A 240 10.34 -0.55 1.50
N ALA A 241 10.70 -1.01 0.30
CA ALA A 241 11.81 -0.45 -0.46
C ALA A 241 11.43 0.90 -1.09
N CYS A 242 10.22 0.98 -1.66
CA CYS A 242 9.64 2.16 -2.26
C CYS A 242 9.44 3.28 -1.22
N LEU A 243 8.92 2.94 -0.04
CA LEU A 243 8.76 3.88 1.07
C LEU A 243 10.10 4.45 1.52
N ARG A 244 11.12 3.60 1.71
CA ARG A 244 12.46 4.06 2.09
C ARG A 244 13.06 4.99 1.03
N PHE A 245 12.89 4.64 -0.25
CA PHE A 245 13.32 5.48 -1.36
C PHE A 245 12.58 6.83 -1.35
N ALA A 246 11.26 6.84 -1.13
CA ALA A 246 10.46 8.05 -1.02
C ALA A 246 10.95 8.96 0.12
N ILE A 247 11.22 8.42 1.31
CA ILE A 247 11.78 9.20 2.44
C ILE A 247 13.16 9.76 2.08
N TRP A 248 14.00 8.99 1.37
CA TRP A 248 15.31 9.47 0.91
C TRP A 248 15.20 10.61 -0.12
N VAL A 249 14.26 10.54 -1.06
CA VAL A 249 13.96 11.63 -2.00
C VAL A 249 13.45 12.85 -1.24
N LEU A 250 12.50 12.69 -0.33
CA LEU A 250 11.96 13.76 0.51
C LEU A 250 13.04 14.42 1.38
N LYS A 251 14.00 13.64 1.89
CA LYS A 251 15.18 14.17 2.60
C LYS A 251 15.98 15.10 1.69
N LYS A 252 16.20 14.72 0.44
CA LYS A 252 16.97 15.54 -0.53
C LYS A 252 16.25 16.83 -0.90
N ILE A 253 14.93 16.77 -1.05
CA ILE A 253 14.10 17.92 -1.43
C ILE A 253 13.89 18.86 -0.23
N THR A 254 13.41 18.34 0.89
CA THR A 254 12.95 19.16 2.03
C THR A 254 14.08 19.49 3.01
N LYS A 255 15.16 18.69 3.05
CA LYS A 255 16.28 18.80 4.01
C LYS A 255 15.85 18.80 5.48
N ARG A 256 14.69 18.20 5.78
CA ARG A 256 14.12 18.07 7.12
C ARG A 256 14.92 17.07 7.97
N GLU A 257 15.17 17.42 9.23
CA GLU A 257 15.89 16.58 10.20
C GLU A 257 15.11 15.30 10.50
N GLU A 258 13.78 15.36 10.44
CA GLU A 258 12.87 14.23 10.63
C GLU A 258 13.14 13.11 9.62
N CYS A 259 13.41 13.46 8.35
CA CYS A 259 13.74 12.47 7.32
C CYS A 259 15.08 11.79 7.59
N ASP A 260 16.06 12.54 8.08
CA ASP A 260 17.38 11.98 8.44
C ASP A 260 17.27 11.07 9.66
N TYR A 261 16.48 11.48 10.67
CA TYR A 261 16.18 10.69 11.85
C TYR A 261 15.49 9.37 11.47
N LEU A 262 14.46 9.39 10.62
CA LEU A 262 13.77 8.19 10.14
C LEU A 262 14.71 7.20 9.45
N LEU A 263 15.59 7.68 8.56
CA LEU A 263 16.49 6.80 7.80
C LEU A 263 17.61 6.19 8.64
N LYS A 264 18.05 6.87 9.71
CA LYS A 264 19.10 6.43 10.64
C LYS A 264 18.55 5.57 11.78
N ASN A 265 17.42 5.96 12.38
CA ASN A 265 16.86 5.37 13.59
C ASN A 265 15.61 4.51 13.32
N TYR A 266 15.54 3.88 12.15
CA TYR A 266 14.37 3.10 11.71
C TYR A 266 13.89 2.04 12.74
N ARG A 267 14.81 1.43 13.50
CA ARG A 267 14.47 0.47 14.57
C ARG A 267 13.76 1.10 15.76
N GLU A 268 14.10 2.34 16.10
CA GLU A 268 13.52 3.05 17.25
C GLU A 268 12.09 3.51 17.00
N ILE A 269 11.73 3.69 15.73
CA ILE A 269 10.38 4.05 15.29
C ILE A 269 9.38 2.92 15.55
N GLY A 270 9.83 1.66 15.41
CA GLY A 270 8.98 0.48 15.60
C GLY A 270 7.96 0.26 14.48
N TYR A 271 8.23 0.79 13.27
CA TYR A 271 7.40 0.55 12.09
C TYR A 271 8.09 -0.47 11.18
N ASP A 272 7.52 -1.68 11.09
CA ASP A 272 8.18 -2.85 10.49
C ASP A 272 8.51 -2.68 9.00
N HIS A 273 7.68 -1.93 8.28
CA HIS A 273 7.87 -1.65 6.85
C HIS A 273 8.99 -0.61 6.60
N LEU A 274 9.49 0.07 7.63
CA LEU A 274 10.66 0.95 7.50
C LEU A 274 11.94 0.14 7.63
N LEU A 275 12.34 -0.51 6.54
CA LEU A 275 13.53 -1.35 6.49
C LEU A 275 14.84 -0.54 6.49
N SER A 276 15.94 -1.22 6.80
CA SER A 276 17.30 -0.70 6.67
C SER A 276 17.71 -0.56 5.20
N ARG A 277 18.74 0.25 4.90
CA ARG A 277 19.23 0.43 3.52
C ARG A 277 19.60 -0.90 2.86
N SER A 278 20.34 -1.75 3.57
CA SER A 278 20.78 -3.03 3.03
C SER A 278 19.60 -3.97 2.80
N ARG A 279 18.65 -4.05 3.75
CA ARG A 279 17.45 -4.90 3.61
C ARG A 279 16.55 -4.45 2.46
N SER A 280 16.28 -3.15 2.33
CA SER A 280 15.52 -2.62 1.18
C SER A 280 16.21 -2.90 -0.16
N CYS A 281 17.54 -2.79 -0.21
CA CYS A 281 18.31 -3.08 -1.42
C CYS A 281 18.28 -4.57 -1.77
N PHE A 282 18.48 -5.46 -0.79
CA PHE A 282 18.39 -6.89 -1.01
C PHE A 282 16.99 -7.32 -1.44
N LEU A 283 15.94 -6.77 -0.82
CA LEU A 283 14.55 -7.01 -1.25
C LEU A 283 14.35 -6.64 -2.71
N ALA A 284 14.76 -5.43 -3.12
CA ALA A 284 14.63 -4.99 -4.51
C ALA A 284 15.43 -5.87 -5.48
N ILE A 285 16.69 -6.18 -5.16
CA ILE A 285 17.55 -7.03 -5.99
C ILE A 285 16.93 -8.43 -6.16
N THR A 286 16.43 -9.03 -5.08
CA THR A 286 15.83 -10.35 -5.11
C THR A 286 14.54 -10.36 -5.94
N VAL A 287 13.65 -9.38 -5.76
CA VAL A 287 12.40 -9.28 -6.53
C VAL A 287 12.69 -9.11 -8.02
N PHE A 288 13.55 -8.17 -8.40
CA PHE A 288 13.92 -7.97 -9.80
C PHE A 288 14.68 -9.15 -10.39
N GLY A 289 15.57 -9.78 -9.62
CA GLY A 289 16.28 -10.99 -10.02
C GLY A 289 15.32 -12.14 -10.35
N PHE A 290 14.33 -12.37 -9.49
CA PHE A 290 13.30 -13.38 -9.72
C PHE A 290 12.37 -13.05 -10.90
N ILE A 291 12.03 -11.79 -11.12
CA ILE A 291 11.26 -11.36 -12.30
C ILE A 291 12.07 -11.64 -13.58
N ILE A 292 13.35 -11.29 -13.61
CA ILE A 292 14.20 -11.53 -14.79
C ILE A 292 14.35 -13.03 -15.07
N VAL A 293 14.62 -13.84 -14.06
CA VAL A 293 14.77 -15.29 -14.21
C VAL A 293 13.47 -15.91 -14.75
N GLN A 294 12.32 -15.55 -14.17
CA GLN A 294 11.03 -16.01 -14.65
C GLN A 294 10.73 -15.54 -16.07
N LEU A 295 11.01 -14.29 -16.40
CA LEU A 295 10.77 -13.75 -17.73
C LEU A 295 11.58 -14.53 -18.79
N VAL A 296 12.84 -14.85 -18.50
CA VAL A 296 13.67 -15.66 -19.39
C VAL A 296 13.09 -17.06 -19.58
N ILE A 297 12.69 -17.73 -18.50
CA ILE A 297 12.12 -19.09 -18.57
C ILE A 297 10.77 -19.07 -19.29
N PHE A 298 9.89 -18.12 -18.94
CA PHE A 298 8.57 -17.93 -19.54
C PHE A 298 8.69 -17.67 -21.03
N CYS A 299 9.49 -16.69 -21.44
CA CYS A 299 9.71 -16.42 -22.86
C CYS A 299 10.36 -17.61 -23.57
N SER A 300 11.21 -18.41 -22.93
CA SER A 300 11.85 -19.55 -23.59
C SER A 300 10.86 -20.69 -23.88
N LEU A 301 9.85 -20.88 -23.02
CA LEU A 301 8.89 -21.98 -23.12
C LEU A 301 7.61 -21.59 -23.87
N GLU A 302 7.12 -20.37 -23.70
CA GLU A 302 5.81 -19.92 -24.20
C GLU A 302 5.87 -19.05 -25.47
N TRP A 303 7.05 -18.79 -26.04
CA TRP A 303 7.13 -17.85 -27.18
C TRP A 303 6.29 -18.27 -28.39
N ASN A 304 6.21 -19.58 -28.63
CA ASN A 304 5.55 -20.21 -29.77
C ASN A 304 4.37 -21.10 -29.31
N SER A 305 3.77 -20.80 -28.16
CA SER A 305 2.57 -21.50 -27.69
C SER A 305 1.30 -20.84 -28.20
N GLU A 306 0.22 -21.62 -28.23
CA GLU A 306 -1.12 -21.17 -28.65
C GLU A 306 -1.60 -19.95 -27.86
N ALA A 307 -1.19 -19.82 -26.59
CA ALA A 307 -1.50 -18.68 -25.73
C ALA A 307 -0.99 -17.33 -26.30
N MET A 308 0.08 -17.39 -27.10
CA MET A 308 0.78 -16.22 -27.62
C MET A 308 0.62 -16.05 -29.14
N ASP A 309 -0.02 -16.96 -29.86
CA ASP A 309 0.03 -16.97 -31.33
C ASP A 309 -0.55 -15.72 -31.99
N ASP A 310 -1.56 -15.10 -31.38
CA ASP A 310 -2.20 -13.88 -31.90
C ASP A 310 -1.40 -12.59 -31.63
N LEU A 311 -0.31 -12.66 -30.86
CA LEU A 311 0.39 -11.47 -30.37
C LEU A 311 1.64 -11.15 -31.20
N ASN A 312 1.87 -9.86 -31.45
CA ASN A 312 3.12 -9.42 -32.05
C ASN A 312 4.30 -9.51 -31.06
N PHE A 313 5.54 -9.40 -31.55
CA PHE A 313 6.75 -9.53 -30.72
C PHE A 313 6.73 -8.63 -29.46
N TYR A 314 6.27 -7.39 -29.61
CA TYR A 314 6.21 -6.42 -28.50
C TYR A 314 5.11 -6.79 -27.50
N GLN A 315 3.92 -7.16 -27.97
CA GLN A 315 2.81 -7.62 -27.15
C GLN A 315 3.19 -8.88 -26.38
N LYS A 316 3.84 -9.86 -27.01
CA LYS A 316 4.37 -11.06 -26.35
C LYS A 316 5.27 -10.69 -25.18
N LEU A 317 6.26 -9.83 -25.41
CA LEU A 317 7.19 -9.42 -24.36
C LEU A 317 6.48 -8.72 -23.19
N VAL A 318 5.55 -7.80 -23.48
CA VAL A 318 4.80 -7.08 -22.44
C VAL A 318 3.86 -8.02 -21.68
N ALA A 319 3.17 -8.91 -22.38
CA ALA A 319 2.28 -9.91 -21.77
C ALA A 319 3.08 -10.87 -20.88
N SER A 320 4.22 -11.39 -21.35
CA SER A 320 5.11 -12.22 -20.53
C SER A 320 5.63 -11.48 -19.30
N LEU A 321 6.02 -10.21 -19.44
CA LEU A 321 6.46 -9.40 -18.30
C LEU A 321 5.33 -9.17 -17.31
N PHE A 322 4.13 -8.85 -17.79
CA PHE A 322 2.95 -8.68 -16.95
C PHE A 322 2.63 -9.95 -16.17
N GLU A 323 2.58 -11.10 -16.85
CA GLU A 323 2.28 -12.39 -16.23
C GLU A 323 3.30 -12.76 -15.14
N VAL A 324 4.59 -12.58 -15.44
CA VAL A 324 5.68 -12.89 -14.50
C VAL A 324 5.76 -11.93 -13.32
N VAL A 325 5.35 -10.67 -13.48
CA VAL A 325 5.26 -9.72 -12.36
C VAL A 325 4.09 -10.09 -11.44
N ASN A 326 2.97 -10.55 -12.03
CA ASN A 326 1.77 -10.92 -11.29
C ASN A 326 1.80 -12.31 -10.64
N SER A 327 2.75 -13.17 -11.03
CA SER A 327 2.92 -14.52 -10.46
C SER A 327 3.10 -14.52 -8.95
N ARG A 328 3.64 -13.44 -8.37
CA ARG A 328 3.80 -13.27 -6.92
C ARG A 328 2.55 -12.62 -6.31
N HIS A 329 1.59 -13.47 -5.97
CA HIS A 329 0.41 -13.12 -5.16
C HIS A 329 -0.46 -11.98 -5.68
N THR A 330 -0.38 -11.57 -6.96
CA THR A 330 -1.22 -10.47 -7.46
C THR A 330 -2.49 -10.95 -8.12
N GLY A 331 -2.50 -12.15 -8.73
CA GLY A 331 -3.73 -12.78 -9.24
C GLY A 331 -4.29 -12.23 -10.56
N GLU A 332 -3.72 -11.17 -11.12
CA GLU A 332 -4.08 -10.68 -12.47
C GLU A 332 -3.37 -11.52 -13.54
N SER A 333 -4.12 -12.09 -14.48
CA SER A 333 -3.59 -12.85 -15.61
C SER A 333 -4.00 -12.24 -16.94
N VAL A 334 -3.05 -12.13 -17.87
CA VAL A 334 -3.29 -11.65 -19.24
C VAL A 334 -3.38 -12.79 -20.25
N LEU A 335 -3.03 -14.00 -19.81
CA LEU A 335 -3.12 -15.23 -20.59
C LEU A 335 -4.02 -16.23 -19.88
N ASP A 336 -4.53 -17.18 -20.65
CA ASP A 336 -5.24 -18.31 -20.09
C ASP A 336 -4.23 -19.31 -19.50
N LEU A 337 -4.23 -19.44 -18.18
CA LEU A 337 -3.33 -20.34 -17.46
C LEU A 337 -3.59 -21.82 -17.79
N SER A 338 -4.75 -22.18 -18.34
CA SER A 338 -5.10 -23.56 -18.67
C SER A 338 -4.36 -24.12 -19.89
N ILE A 339 -3.88 -23.24 -20.78
CA ILE A 339 -3.16 -23.59 -22.01
C ILE A 339 -1.64 -23.38 -21.91
N ILE A 340 -1.16 -22.78 -20.81
CA ILE A 340 0.26 -22.58 -20.54
C ILE A 340 0.93 -23.92 -20.18
N SER A 341 2.22 -24.07 -20.49
CA SER A 341 2.96 -25.28 -20.18
C SER A 341 2.98 -25.63 -18.67
N PRO A 342 2.88 -26.92 -18.32
CA PRO A 342 2.95 -27.36 -16.93
C PRO A 342 4.21 -26.92 -16.18
N ALA A 343 5.34 -26.74 -16.89
CA ALA A 343 6.59 -26.29 -16.30
C ALA A 343 6.49 -24.85 -15.75
N ILE A 344 5.79 -23.97 -16.47
CA ILE A 344 5.55 -22.59 -16.02
C ILE A 344 4.54 -22.56 -14.87
N LEU A 345 3.52 -23.41 -14.90
CA LEU A 345 2.58 -23.54 -13.77
C LEU A 345 3.31 -23.96 -12.49
N VAL A 346 4.21 -24.94 -12.56
CA VAL A 346 5.05 -25.33 -11.42
C VAL A 346 5.95 -24.18 -10.97
N LEU A 347 6.52 -23.42 -11.92
CA LEU A 347 7.31 -22.24 -11.59
C LEU A 347 6.45 -21.22 -10.82
N PHE A 348 5.25 -20.88 -11.30
CA PHE A 348 4.35 -19.94 -10.61
C PHE A 348 3.94 -20.40 -9.22
N VAL A 349 3.76 -21.71 -8.99
CA VAL A 349 3.46 -22.25 -7.65
C VAL A 349 4.62 -22.10 -6.67
N VAL A 350 5.87 -22.10 -7.15
CA VAL A 350 7.08 -22.01 -6.30
C VAL A 350 7.44 -20.57 -5.93
N MET A 351 6.96 -19.59 -6.69
CA MET A 351 7.40 -18.18 -6.64
C MET A 351 6.58 -17.30 -5.71
#